data_AF-A0A6S4TGZ0-F1
#
_entry.id   AF-A0A6S4TGZ0-F1
#
_cell.length_a   1.000
_cell.length_b   1.000
_cell.length_c   1.000
_cell.angle_alpha   90.00
_cell.angle_beta   90.00
_cell.angle_gamma   90.00
#
_symmetry.space_group_name_H-M   'P 1'
#
loop_
_entity.id
_entity.type
_entity.pdbx_description
1 polymer ?
#
loop_
_entity_poly.entity_id
_entity_poly.type
_entity_poly.pdbx_seq_one_letter_code
_entity_poly.pdbx_strand_id
1 'polypeptide(L)'
;MSFFTPFSKKFSCGLIALSLIGISLSYLAGVRDGEITKKRLIVVWPGLMNMEQIDRGILVMLARSCKLGQVEPERQAVIECLQSATGAKDLILPRSINREQAIHRFRELQEQAQQQKL
;
A
#
# COMPACT_ATOMS: atom_id res chain seq x y z
N MET A 1 -27.99 -3.21 45.60
CA MET A 1 -27.41 -4.56 45.49
C MET A 1 -26.22 -4.49 44.55
N SER A 2 -25.02 -4.43 45.13
CA SER A 2 -23.76 -4.38 44.38
C SER A 2 -23.24 -5.81 44.22
N PHE A 3 -23.27 -6.34 43.00
CA PHE A 3 -22.59 -7.60 42.66
C PHE A 3 -21.21 -7.24 42.10
N PHE A 4 -20.24 -7.12 43.00
CA PHE A 4 -18.82 -7.04 42.65
C PHE A 4 -18.27 -8.47 42.72
N THR A 5 -18.20 -9.14 41.58
CA THR A 5 -17.52 -10.44 41.47
C THR A 5 -16.01 -10.23 41.35
N PRO A 6 -15.17 -10.97 42.12
CA PRO A 6 -13.73 -10.90 42.00
C PRO A 6 -13.26 -11.79 40.83
N PHE A 7 -13.46 -11.33 39.59
CA PHE A 7 -13.04 -12.09 38.41
C PHE A 7 -11.54 -11.89 38.12
N SER A 8 -10.74 -12.81 38.65
CA SER A 8 -9.47 -13.33 38.09
C SER A 8 -8.52 -12.34 37.41
N LYS A 9 -7.61 -11.76 38.19
CA LYS A 9 -6.40 -11.03 37.73
C LYS A 9 -5.47 -11.85 36.79
N LYS A 10 -5.62 -13.17 36.71
CA LYS A 10 -4.70 -14.06 35.97
C LYS A 10 -4.97 -14.12 34.46
N PHE A 11 -6.21 -13.91 34.02
CA PHE A 11 -6.55 -13.93 32.58
C PHE A 11 -6.22 -12.63 31.84
N SER A 12 -6.01 -11.53 32.57
CA SER A 12 -5.73 -10.22 31.97
C SER A 12 -4.29 -10.13 31.41
N CYS A 13 -3.30 -10.74 32.06
CA CYS A 13 -1.91 -10.73 31.57
C CYS A 13 -1.71 -11.54 30.27
N GLY A 14 -2.43 -12.66 30.11
CA GLY A 14 -2.35 -13.47 28.89
C GLY A 14 -2.89 -12.75 27.64
N LEU A 15 -3.97 -11.99 27.78
CA LEU A 15 -4.57 -11.21 26.69
C LEU A 15 -3.70 -10.02 26.28
N ILE A 16 -3.03 -9.36 27.24
CA ILE A 16 -2.11 -8.25 26.95
C ILE A 16 -0.86 -8.76 26.22
N ALA A 17 -0.31 -9.89 26.64
CA ALA A 17 0.86 -10.49 25.97
C ALA A 17 0.54 -10.91 24.53
N LEU A 18 -0.63 -11.50 24.27
CA LEU A 18 -1.07 -11.86 22.92
C LEU A 18 -1.30 -10.64 22.03
N SER A 19 -1.82 -9.53 22.57
CA SER A 19 -2.01 -8.30 21.78
C SER A 19 -0.69 -7.68 21.34
N LEU A 20 0.32 -7.67 22.22
CA LEU A 20 1.65 -7.13 21.91
C LEU A 20 2.36 -7.94 20.83
N ILE A 21 2.29 -9.27 20.90
CA ILE A 21 2.84 -10.16 19.85
C ILE A 21 2.11 -9.92 18.53
N GLY A 22 0.78 -9.84 18.54
CA GLY A 22 -0.03 -9.58 17.33
C GLY A 22 0.36 -8.26 16.64
N ILE A 23 0.48 -7.17 17.40
CA ILE A 23 0.88 -5.85 16.87
C ILE A 23 2.26 -5.91 16.21
N SER A 24 3.23 -6.58 16.86
CA SER A 24 4.60 -6.68 16.33
C SER A 24 4.67 -7.45 15.00
N LEU A 25 3.91 -8.54 14.87
CA LEU A 25 3.85 -9.34 13.64
C LEU A 25 3.16 -8.59 12.50
N SER A 26 2.06 -7.88 12.80
CA SER A 26 1.37 -7.04 11.82
C SER A 26 2.27 -5.90 11.31
N TYR A 27 3.05 -5.28 12.20
CA TYR A 27 3.99 -4.23 11.81
C TYR A 27 5.08 -4.77 10.87
N LEU A 28 5.72 -5.89 11.23
CA LEU A 28 6.76 -6.51 10.40
C LEU A 28 6.23 -6.94 9.03
N ALA A 29 5.02 -7.52 8.99
CA ALA A 29 4.36 -7.88 7.74
C ALA A 29 4.11 -6.64 6.86
N GLY A 30 3.63 -5.55 7.45
CA GLY A 30 3.39 -4.29 6.74
C GLY A 30 4.66 -3.67 6.17
N VAL A 31 5.76 -3.66 6.93
CA VAL A 31 7.06 -3.15 6.45
C VAL A 31 7.58 -3.99 5.28
N ARG A 32 7.48 -5.32 5.39
CA ARG A 32 7.92 -6.23 4.33
C ARG A 32 7.10 -6.04 3.05
N ASP A 33 5.78 -5.94 3.16
CA ASP A 33 4.90 -5.70 2.02
C ASP A 33 5.17 -4.33 1.36
N GLY A 34 5.47 -3.31 2.17
CA GLY A 34 5.87 -1.98 1.69
C GLY A 34 7.16 -2.03 0.87
N GLU A 35 8.19 -2.71 1.37
CA GLU A 35 9.48 -2.84 0.66
C GLU A 35 9.36 -3.65 -0.63
N ILE A 36 8.56 -4.72 -0.63
CA ILE A 36 8.32 -5.50 -1.85
C ILE A 36 7.56 -4.64 -2.88
N THR A 37 6.52 -3.92 -2.45
CA THR A 37 5.74 -3.02 -3.32
C THR A 37 6.63 -1.94 -3.92
N LYS A 38 7.48 -1.31 -3.11
CA LYS A 38 8.48 -0.32 -3.56
C LYS A 38 9.41 -0.91 -4.62
N LYS A 39 9.99 -2.10 -4.38
CA LYS A 39 10.87 -2.77 -5.35
C LYS A 39 10.19 -2.98 -6.70
N ARG A 40 8.91 -3.37 -6.71
CA ARG A 40 8.15 -3.53 -7.96
C ARG A 40 7.86 -2.21 -8.66
N LEU A 41 7.51 -1.16 -7.93
CA LEU A 41 7.33 0.17 -8.52
C LEU A 41 8.64 0.69 -9.14
N ILE A 42 9.79 0.43 -8.52
CA ILE A 42 11.11 0.83 -9.03
C ILE A 42 11.46 0.16 -10.39
N VAL A 43 10.91 -1.02 -10.69
CA VAL A 43 11.08 -1.67 -12.00
C VAL A 43 10.52 -0.81 -13.15
N VAL A 44 9.43 -0.10 -12.91
CA VAL A 44 8.82 0.79 -13.90
C VAL A 44 9.38 2.21 -13.80
N TRP A 45 9.56 2.70 -12.57
CA TRP A 45 10.01 4.05 -12.25
C TRP A 45 11.26 4.03 -11.35
N PRO A 46 12.48 3.96 -11.91
CA PRO A 46 13.72 3.91 -11.12
C PRO A 46 13.90 5.12 -10.18
N GLY A 47 13.40 6.29 -10.60
CA GLY A 47 13.39 7.53 -9.83
C GLY A 47 12.23 7.67 -8.84
N LEU A 48 11.55 6.58 -8.44
CA LEU A 48 10.35 6.62 -7.59
C LEU A 48 10.52 7.52 -6.36
N MET A 49 11.68 7.48 -5.69
CA MET A 49 11.91 8.28 -4.48
C MET A 49 12.12 9.77 -4.76
N ASN A 50 12.46 10.15 -6.00
CA ASN A 50 12.69 11.53 -6.42
C ASN A 50 11.43 12.20 -7.00
N MET A 51 10.36 11.43 -7.20
CA MET A 51 9.08 11.94 -7.66
C MET A 51 8.42 12.86 -6.64
N GLU A 52 7.51 13.70 -7.12
CA GLU A 52 6.65 14.53 -6.27
C GLU A 52 5.86 13.65 -5.28
N GLN A 53 5.55 14.19 -4.11
CA GLN A 53 4.79 13.45 -3.09
C GLN A 53 3.41 13.00 -3.59
N ILE A 54 2.75 13.82 -4.42
CA ILE A 54 1.45 13.49 -5.00
C ILE A 54 1.58 12.29 -5.94
N ASP A 55 2.55 12.30 -6.87
CA ASP A 55 2.77 11.21 -7.83
C ASP A 55 3.11 9.88 -7.14
N ARG A 56 4.01 9.92 -6.16
CA ARG A 56 4.31 8.74 -5.32
C ARG A 56 3.07 8.26 -4.59
N GLY A 57 2.27 9.19 -4.05
CA GLY A 57 1.02 8.88 -3.36
C GLY A 57 0.03 8.16 -4.27
N ILE A 58 -0.15 8.62 -5.50
CA ILE A 58 -1.00 7.97 -6.51
C ILE A 58 -0.53 6.54 -6.77
N LEU A 59 0.77 6.36 -7.07
CA LEU A 59 1.34 5.04 -7.36
C LEU A 59 1.20 4.07 -6.18
N VAL A 60 1.44 4.53 -4.95
CA VAL A 60 1.31 3.70 -3.74
C VAL A 60 -0.15 3.29 -3.50
N MET A 61 -1.10 4.20 -3.69
CA MET A 61 -2.51 3.90 -3.49
C MET A 61 -3.06 2.93 -4.54
N LEU A 62 -2.68 3.10 -5.81
CA LEU A 62 -2.98 2.15 -6.87
C LEU A 62 -2.35 0.79 -6.59
N ALA A 63 -1.08 0.77 -6.18
CA ALA A 63 -0.36 -0.45 -5.84
C ALA A 63 -1.02 -1.21 -4.68
N ARG A 64 -1.51 -0.48 -3.68
CA ARG A 64 -2.28 -1.07 -2.58
C ARG A 64 -3.60 -1.66 -3.08
N SER A 65 -4.33 -0.94 -3.94
CA SER A 65 -5.62 -1.37 -4.47
C SER A 65 -5.51 -2.66 -5.30
N CYS A 66 -4.48 -2.79 -6.15
CA CYS A 66 -4.26 -4.01 -6.94
C CYS A 66 -3.42 -5.09 -6.22
N LYS A 67 -3.06 -4.89 -4.94
CA LYS A 67 -2.18 -5.79 -4.18
C LYS A 67 -0.85 -6.07 -4.89
N LEU A 68 -0.19 -5.00 -5.35
CA LEU A 68 1.06 -5.10 -6.11
C LEU A 68 2.12 -5.96 -5.40
N GLY A 69 2.09 -6.02 -4.07
CA GLY A 69 2.79 -6.96 -3.19
C GLY A 69 2.80 -8.44 -3.62
N GLN A 70 1.85 -8.88 -4.45
CA GLN A 70 1.66 -10.27 -4.87
C GLN A 70 1.90 -10.50 -6.37
N VAL A 71 2.21 -9.46 -7.14
CA VAL A 71 2.35 -9.52 -8.60
C VAL A 71 3.78 -9.94 -9.00
N GLU A 72 3.99 -10.40 -10.21
CA GLU A 72 5.35 -10.70 -10.70
C GLU A 72 6.17 -9.40 -10.83
N PRO A 73 7.49 -9.39 -10.53
CA PRO A 73 8.31 -8.17 -10.60
C PRO A 73 8.71 -7.80 -12.04
N GLU A 74 7.80 -7.99 -12.99
CA GLU A 74 7.98 -7.63 -14.40
C GLU A 74 7.31 -6.28 -14.69
N ARG A 75 7.95 -5.44 -15.52
CA ARG A 75 7.44 -4.12 -15.88
C ARG A 75 5.98 -4.15 -16.37
N GLN A 76 5.66 -5.09 -17.24
CA GLN A 76 4.33 -5.19 -17.84
C GLN A 76 3.28 -5.60 -16.80
N ALA A 77 3.55 -6.65 -16.02
CA ALA A 77 2.66 -7.10 -14.94
C ALA A 77 2.40 -6.00 -13.89
N VAL A 78 3.42 -5.20 -13.55
CA VAL A 78 3.27 -4.05 -12.65
C VAL A 78 2.35 -2.99 -13.25
N ILE A 79 2.52 -2.65 -14.53
CA ILE A 79 1.67 -1.65 -15.21
C ILE A 79 0.22 -2.13 -15.28
N GLU A 80 -0.01 -3.39 -15.65
CA GLU A 80 -1.35 -3.99 -15.75
C GLU A 80 -2.07 -4.01 -14.40
N CYS A 81 -1.37 -4.37 -13.32
CA CYS A 81 -1.89 -4.29 -11.96
C CYS A 81 -2.37 -2.87 -11.64
N LEU A 82 -1.51 -1.88 -11.83
CA LEU A 82 -1.82 -0.48 -11.51
C LEU A 82 -2.95 0.07 -12.39
N GLN A 83 -3.01 -0.33 -13.65
CA GLN A 83 -4.09 0.04 -14.57
C GLN A 83 -5.42 -0.60 -14.17
N SER A 84 -5.43 -1.84 -13.67
CA SER A 84 -6.66 -2.45 -13.14
C SER A 84 -7.21 -1.69 -11.92
N ALA A 85 -6.32 -1.13 -11.08
CA ALA A 85 -6.69 -0.40 -9.88
C ALA A 85 -7.39 0.94 -10.17
N THR A 86 -7.20 1.55 -11.34
CA THR A 86 -7.88 2.81 -11.66
C THR A 86 -9.41 2.68 -11.67
N GLY A 87 -9.92 1.48 -11.93
CA GLY A 87 -11.35 1.15 -11.90
C GLY A 87 -11.89 0.80 -10.52
N ALA A 88 -11.04 0.54 -9.53
CA ALA A 88 -11.44 -0.04 -8.24
C ALA A 88 -12.36 0.87 -7.41
N LYS A 89 -13.58 0.42 -7.10
CA LYS A 89 -14.63 1.22 -6.43
C LYS A 89 -14.19 1.79 -5.07
N ASP A 90 -13.25 1.11 -4.41
CA ASP A 90 -12.69 1.42 -3.10
C ASP A 90 -11.31 2.09 -3.18
N LEU A 91 -10.93 2.63 -4.35
CA LEU A 91 -9.66 3.34 -4.51
C LEU A 91 -9.61 4.58 -3.59
N ILE A 92 -8.76 4.51 -2.57
CA ILE A 92 -8.47 5.62 -1.67
C ILE A 92 -7.34 6.45 -2.27
N LEU A 93 -7.58 7.73 -2.52
CA LEU A 93 -6.59 8.66 -3.09
C LEU A 93 -6.07 9.67 -2.05
N PRO A 94 -4.92 10.31 -2.30
CA PRO A 94 -4.48 11.47 -1.53
C PRO A 94 -5.58 12.55 -1.49
N ARG A 95 -5.73 13.25 -0.36
CA ARG A 95 -6.84 14.21 -0.16
C ARG A 95 -6.89 15.35 -1.19
N SER A 96 -5.75 15.69 -1.78
CA SER A 96 -5.59 16.81 -2.72
C SER A 96 -5.96 16.47 -4.16
N ILE A 97 -6.30 15.22 -4.48
CA ILE A 97 -6.55 14.77 -5.85
C ILE A 97 -7.84 13.95 -5.94
N ASN A 98 -8.63 14.19 -6.98
CA ASN A 98 -9.79 13.35 -7.30
C ASN A 98 -9.42 12.18 -8.21
N ARG A 99 -10.39 11.32 -8.49
CA ARG A 99 -10.17 10.09 -9.25
C ARG A 99 -9.75 10.37 -10.69
N GLU A 100 -10.43 11.28 -11.35
CA GLU A 100 -10.19 11.64 -12.74
C GLU A 100 -8.78 12.20 -12.91
N GLN A 101 -8.37 13.09 -12.01
CA GLN A 101 -7.02 13.66 -11.95
C GLN A 101 -5.97 12.58 -11.67
N ALA A 102 -6.22 11.66 -10.74
CA ALA A 102 -5.29 10.57 -10.44
C ALA A 102 -5.08 9.63 -11.63
N ILE A 103 -6.16 9.32 -12.37
CA ILE A 103 -6.09 8.51 -13.59
C ILE A 103 -5.31 9.26 -14.68
N HIS A 104 -5.58 10.55 -14.85
CA HIS A 104 -4.85 11.37 -15.82
C HIS A 104 -3.35 11.42 -15.49
N ARG A 105 -3.00 11.73 -14.24
CA ARG A 105 -1.61 11.75 -13.78
C ARG A 105 -0.93 10.40 -13.92
N PHE A 106 -1.61 9.31 -13.61
CA PHE A 106 -1.07 7.97 -13.79
C PHE A 106 -0.72 7.69 -15.26
N ARG A 107 -1.57 8.12 -16.21
CA ARG A 107 -1.27 7.99 -17.65
C ARG A 107 -0.03 8.78 -18.04
N GLU A 108 0.11 10.01 -17.58
CA GLU A 108 1.31 10.84 -17.83
C GLU A 108 2.58 10.17 -17.27
N LEU A 109 2.50 9.62 -16.04
CA LEU A 109 3.62 8.89 -15.43
C LEU A 109 4.01 7.64 -16.22
N GLN A 110 3.05 6.95 -16.84
CA GLN A 110 3.33 5.81 -17.73
C GLN A 110 4.04 6.26 -19.01
N GLU A 111 3.55 7.32 -19.66
CA GLU A 111 4.16 7.88 -20.87
C GLU A 111 5.61 8.33 -20.62
N GLN A 112 5.85 9.01 -19.50
CA GLN A 112 7.20 9.40 -19.07
C GLN A 112 8.11 8.17 -18.86
N ALA A 113 7.60 7.12 -18.22
CA ALA A 113 8.36 5.89 -18.03
C ALA A 113 8.65 5.17 -19.35
N GLN A 114 7.76 5.26 -20.34
CA GLN A 114 8.03 4.72 -21.68
C GLN A 114 9.14 5.50 -22.40
N GLN A 115 9.14 6.82 -22.29
CA GLN A 115 10.17 7.69 -22.89
C GLN A 115 11.55 7.49 -22.27
N GLN A 116 11.65 7.18 -20.98
CA GLN A 116 12.91 6.88 -20.29
C GLN A 116 13.58 5.55 -20.74
N LYS A 117 12.91 4.77 -21.60
CA LYS A 117 13.46 3.54 -22.17
C LYS A 117 14.23 3.76 -23.49
N LEU A 118 14.30 5.00 -23.99
CA LEU A 118 15.10 5.43 -25.14
C LEU A 118 16.48 5.92 -24.71
#